data_AF-A0A814QTB2-F1
#
_entry.id   AF-A0A814QTB2-F1
#
_cell.length_a   1.000
_cell.length_b   1.000
_cell.length_c   1.000
_cell.angle_alpha   90.00
_cell.angle_beta   90.00
_cell.angle_gamma   90.00
#
_symmetry.space_group_name_H-M   'P 1'
#
loop_
_entity.id
_entity.type
_entity.pdbx_description
1 polymer ?
#
loop_
_entity_poly.entity_id
_entity_poly.type
_entity_poly.pdbx_seq_one_letter_code
_entity_poly.pdbx_strand_id
1 'polypeptide(L)'
;MKQTVRGRILIKNGNSNFHGDEILYISVRDTLRHDVDCIELGNQNIRLRKGQQFPVDYECTYDPSKAHMKFEQIKSIPGGITMSARIERNEQLLFINDTSIPLSTNVDIELVKVD
;
A
#
# COMPACT_ATOMS: atom_id res chain seq x y z
N MET A 1 6.49 -8.83 17.55
CA MET A 1 5.80 -9.91 16.80
C MET A 1 5.31 -9.30 15.50
N LYS A 2 5.59 -9.93 14.36
CA LYS A 2 5.10 -9.44 13.06
C LYS A 2 3.58 -9.59 12.99
N GLN A 3 2.93 -8.66 12.31
CA GLN A 3 1.49 -8.68 12.04
C GLN A 3 1.24 -8.65 10.54
N THR A 4 0.02 -9.00 10.14
CA THR A 4 -0.34 -9.15 8.72
C THR A 4 -1.65 -8.43 8.44
N VAL A 5 -1.69 -7.69 7.34
CA VAL A 5 -2.90 -7.11 6.74
C VAL A 5 -3.17 -7.80 5.40
N ARG A 6 -4.45 -7.98 5.08
CA ARG A 6 -4.91 -8.61 3.84
C ARG A 6 -5.93 -7.71 3.14
N GLY A 7 -6.15 -7.98 1.87
CA GLY A 7 -7.24 -7.37 1.12
C GLY A 7 -7.03 -7.50 -0.37
N ARG A 8 -7.70 -6.63 -1.12
CA ARG A 8 -7.61 -6.58 -2.57
C ARG A 8 -7.16 -5.21 -3.05
N ILE A 9 -6.38 -5.19 -4.12
CA ILE A 9 -6.13 -3.97 -4.89
C ILE A 9 -7.14 -3.90 -6.02
N LEU A 10 -7.72 -2.71 -6.24
CA LEU A 10 -8.65 -2.39 -7.32
C LEU A 10 -8.09 -1.23 -8.16
N ILE A 11 -8.50 -1.13 -9.42
CA ILE A 11 -8.22 0.03 -10.27
C ILE A 11 -9.51 0.79 -10.53
N LYS A 12 -9.55 2.07 -10.18
CA LYS A 12 -10.68 2.97 -10.45
C LYS A 12 -10.70 3.40 -11.90
N ASN A 13 -11.80 3.16 -12.60
CA ASN A 13 -12.10 3.69 -13.95
C ASN A 13 -10.97 3.51 -15.00
N GLY A 14 -10.06 2.56 -14.80
CA GLY A 14 -8.86 2.39 -15.62
C GLY A 14 -8.83 1.04 -16.34
N ASN A 15 -8.44 1.06 -17.61
CA ASN A 15 -8.07 -0.17 -18.31
C ASN A 15 -6.69 -0.63 -17.82
N SER A 16 -6.64 -1.82 -17.23
CA SER A 16 -5.43 -2.44 -16.66
C SER A 16 -4.73 -3.34 -17.69
N ASN A 17 -4.30 -2.76 -18.81
CA ASN A 17 -3.50 -3.50 -19.80
C ASN A 17 -2.02 -3.51 -19.40
N PHE A 18 -1.68 -4.40 -18.48
CA PHE A 18 -0.30 -4.58 -18.01
C PHE A 18 0.54 -5.39 -19.02
N HIS A 19 1.80 -5.02 -19.15
CA HIS A 19 2.80 -5.59 -20.04
C HIS A 19 3.53 -6.79 -19.42
N GLY A 20 3.50 -6.95 -18.09
CA GLY A 20 4.10 -8.06 -17.34
C GLY A 20 5.43 -7.73 -16.65
N ASP A 21 5.84 -6.46 -16.73
CA ASP A 21 6.99 -5.89 -16.04
C ASP A 21 6.60 -4.88 -14.95
N GLU A 22 5.31 -4.62 -14.78
CA GLU A 22 4.80 -3.76 -13.73
C GLU A 22 4.91 -4.40 -12.35
N ILE A 23 5.24 -3.57 -11.35
CA ILE A 23 5.36 -3.97 -9.96
C ILE A 23 4.33 -3.20 -9.15
N LEU A 24 3.44 -3.92 -8.50
CA LEU A 24 2.54 -3.42 -7.48
C LEU A 24 3.26 -3.43 -6.13
N TYR A 25 3.44 -2.25 -5.54
CA TYR A 25 3.98 -2.05 -4.20
C TYR A 25 2.83 -1.80 -3.24
N ILE A 26 2.83 -2.47 -2.09
CA ILE A 26 1.93 -2.23 -0.97
C ILE A 26 2.80 -1.98 0.27
N SER A 27 2.49 -0.96 1.07
CA SER A 27 3.26 -0.66 2.28
C SER A 27 2.37 -0.22 3.44
N VAL A 28 2.78 -0.63 4.64
CA VAL A 28 2.25 -0.16 5.93
C VAL A 28 3.21 0.89 6.48
N ARG A 29 2.68 2.05 6.83
CA ARG A 29 3.45 3.27 7.05
C ARG A 29 3.02 3.99 8.31
N ASP A 30 3.98 4.51 9.04
CA ASP A 30 3.78 5.41 10.16
C ASP A 30 3.94 6.86 9.66
N THR A 31 2.81 7.56 9.58
CA THR A 31 2.63 8.84 8.89
C THR A 31 2.51 10.04 9.81
N LEU A 32 2.71 9.88 11.13
CA LEU A 32 2.66 11.01 12.07
C LEU A 32 3.91 11.89 12.05
N ARG A 33 5.03 11.44 11.46
CA ARG A 33 6.19 12.32 11.26
C ARG A 33 5.89 13.28 10.12
N HIS A 34 5.78 14.56 10.45
CA HIS A 34 5.59 15.65 9.49
C HIS A 34 6.91 16.09 8.84
N ASP A 35 8.02 15.58 9.35
CA ASP A 35 9.40 15.94 9.08
C ASP A 35 10.11 14.79 8.32
N VAL A 36 9.88 14.84 7.01
CA VAL A 36 10.71 14.37 5.89
C VAL A 36 10.68 12.88 5.54
N ASP A 37 10.63 11.93 6.47
CA ASP A 37 10.56 10.50 6.10
C ASP A 37 9.50 9.73 6.90
N CYS A 38 8.47 9.29 6.19
CA CYS A 38 7.50 8.34 6.69
C CYS A 38 8.18 7.00 7.01
N ILE A 39 7.95 6.43 8.19
CA ILE A 39 8.59 5.16 8.58
C ILE A 39 7.81 3.99 7.97
N GLU A 40 8.48 3.19 7.15
CA GLU A 40 7.91 1.97 6.62
C GLU A 40 7.97 0.82 7.64
N LEU A 41 6.80 0.37 8.09
CA LEU A 41 6.67 -0.74 9.03
C LEU A 41 6.77 -2.09 8.32
N GLY A 42 6.35 -2.14 7.05
CA GLY A 42 6.45 -3.31 6.18
C GLY A 42 6.00 -3.00 4.75
N ASN A 43 6.47 -3.82 3.81
CA ASN A 43 6.09 -3.74 2.41
C ASN A 43 5.85 -5.13 1.81
N GLN A 44 5.15 -5.15 0.69
CA GLN A 44 4.95 -6.29 -0.18
C GLN A 44 5.01 -5.82 -1.63
N ASN A 45 5.78 -6.52 -2.45
CA ASN A 45 5.86 -6.26 -3.88
C ASN A 45 5.28 -7.44 -4.66
N ILE A 46 4.42 -7.17 -5.63
CA ILE A 46 3.78 -8.17 -6.48
C ILE A 46 4.08 -7.81 -7.92
N ARG A 47 4.78 -8.70 -8.63
CA ARG A 47 4.96 -8.53 -10.07
C ARG A 47 3.66 -8.88 -10.79
N LEU A 48 3.11 -7.91 -11.52
CA LEU A 48 1.88 -8.10 -12.29
C LEU A 48 2.21 -8.86 -13.57
N ARG A 49 1.32 -9.77 -13.96
CA ARG A 49 1.45 -10.57 -15.19
C ARG A 49 0.80 -9.83 -16.36
N LYS A 50 1.28 -10.12 -17.57
CA LYS A 50 0.64 -9.62 -18.79
C LYS A 50 -0.83 -10.03 -18.83
N GLY A 51 -1.72 -9.06 -19.03
CA GLY A 51 -3.17 -9.29 -19.06
C GLY A 51 -3.80 -9.64 -17.71
N GLN A 52 -3.09 -9.47 -16.59
CA GLN A 52 -3.66 -9.67 -15.26
C GLN A 52 -4.82 -8.72 -15.01
N GLN A 53 -5.96 -9.28 -14.60
CA GLN A 53 -7.15 -8.52 -14.25
C GLN A 53 -7.18 -8.20 -12.76
N PHE A 54 -7.87 -7.11 -12.43
CA PHE A 54 -8.13 -6.69 -11.05
C PHE A 54 -9.56 -7.12 -10.65
N PRO A 55 -9.81 -7.43 -9.37
CA PRO A 55 -8.94 -7.20 -8.21
C PRO A 55 -7.75 -8.17 -8.09
N VAL A 56 -6.68 -7.72 -7.42
CA VAL A 56 -5.51 -8.54 -7.07
C VAL A 56 -5.44 -8.68 -5.56
N ASP A 57 -5.49 -9.91 -5.05
CA ASP A 57 -5.33 -10.18 -3.62
C ASP A 57 -3.90 -9.85 -3.15
N TYR A 58 -3.78 -9.35 -1.93
CA TYR A 58 -2.49 -9.12 -1.28
C TYR A 58 -2.48 -9.56 0.17
N GLU A 59 -1.28 -9.88 0.65
CA GLU A 59 -0.96 -10.08 2.05
C GLU A 59 0.32 -9.29 2.35
N CYS A 60 0.24 -8.30 3.25
CA CYS A 60 1.39 -7.48 3.62
C CYS A 60 1.72 -7.69 5.09
N THR A 61 2.95 -8.13 5.36
CA THR A 61 3.46 -8.34 6.72
C THR A 61 4.23 -7.11 7.16
N TYR A 62 3.98 -6.65 8.40
CA TYR A 62 4.63 -5.48 8.97
C TYR A 62 5.07 -5.73 10.41
N ASP A 63 6.01 -4.91 10.88
CA ASP A 63 6.53 -4.99 12.25
C ASP A 63 6.11 -3.75 13.06
N PRO A 64 5.13 -3.89 13.99
CA PRO A 64 4.69 -2.82 14.88
C PRO A 64 5.81 -2.20 15.72
N SER A 65 6.88 -2.94 16.00
CA SER A 65 7.98 -2.46 16.85
C SER A 65 8.87 -1.41 16.16
N LYS A 66 8.72 -1.24 14.84
CA LYS A 66 9.42 -0.20 14.07
C LYS A 66 8.77 1.19 14.17
N ALA A 67 7.55 1.27 14.72
CA ALA A 67 6.86 2.55 14.86
C ALA A 67 7.60 3.49 15.82
N HIS A 68 7.52 4.80 15.58
CA HIS A 68 8.31 5.79 16.35
C HIS A 68 7.86 5.91 17.83
N MET A 69 6.63 5.53 18.12
CA MET A 69 6.02 5.46 19.46
C MET A 69 5.34 4.11 19.63
N LYS A 70 4.72 3.88 20.80
CA LYS A 70 3.94 2.66 21.04
C LYS A 70 2.87 2.51 19.95
N PHE A 71 2.93 1.41 19.22
CA PHE A 71 2.05 1.14 18.08
C PHE A 71 0.56 1.33 18.40
N GLU A 72 0.10 0.84 19.57
CA GLU A 72 -1.30 0.99 20.01
C GLU A 72 -1.73 2.45 20.17
N GLN A 73 -0.81 3.35 20.52
CA GLN A 73 -1.09 4.78 20.61
C GLN A 73 -1.19 5.39 19.21
N ILE A 74 -0.23 5.11 18.33
CA ILE A 74 -0.22 5.69 16.97
C ILE A 74 -1.41 5.20 16.15
N LYS A 75 -1.75 3.92 16.26
CA LYS A 75 -2.89 3.31 15.56
C LYS A 75 -4.23 3.94 15.93
N SER A 76 -4.36 4.48 17.16
CA SER A 76 -5.57 5.20 17.58
C SER A 76 -5.70 6.61 17.02
N ILE A 77 -4.62 7.18 16.47
CA ILE A 77 -4.62 8.53 15.90
C ILE A 77 -5.05 8.43 14.43
N PRO A 78 -6.08 9.19 14.00
CA PRO A 78 -6.48 9.24 12.59
C PRO A 78 -5.30 9.63 11.69
N GLY A 79 -5.02 8.79 10.68
CA GLY A 79 -3.87 8.99 9.80
C GLY A 79 -2.51 8.67 10.45
N GLY A 80 -2.49 8.04 11.63
CA GLY A 80 -1.24 7.71 12.31
C GLY A 80 -0.49 6.55 11.67
N ILE A 81 -1.17 5.43 11.46
CA ILE A 81 -0.67 4.32 10.62
C ILE A 81 -1.58 4.19 9.40
N THR A 82 -0.97 4.22 8.22
CA THR A 82 -1.66 4.19 6.94
C THR A 82 -1.16 3.07 6.04
N MET A 83 -2.03 2.65 5.13
CA MET A 83 -1.74 1.78 4.01
C MET A 83 -1.57 2.64 2.76
N SER A 84 -0.62 2.25 1.91
CA SER A 84 -0.51 2.80 0.57
C SER A 84 -0.18 1.71 -0.43
N ALA A 85 -0.64 1.87 -1.66
CA ALA A 85 -0.23 1.03 -2.76
C ALA A 85 -0.01 1.85 -4.03
N ARG A 86 0.90 1.38 -4.88
CA ARG A 86 1.21 1.99 -6.17
C ARG A 86 1.69 0.95 -7.16
N ILE A 87 1.51 1.24 -8.45
CA ILE A 87 2.04 0.41 -9.53
C ILE A 87 3.05 1.22 -10.31
N GLU A 88 4.23 0.66 -10.51
CA GLU A 88 5.30 1.26 -11.30
C GLU A 88 5.74 0.34 -12.43
N ARG A 89 6.33 0.94 -13.46
CA ARG A 89 7.03 0.25 -14.54
C ARG A 89 8.27 1.02 -14.93
N ASN A 90 9.45 0.41 -14.86
CA ASN A 90 10.72 1.09 -15.19
C ASN A 90 10.84 2.45 -14.48
N GLU A 91 10.58 2.46 -13.17
CA GLU A 91 10.61 3.66 -12.30
C GLU A 91 9.52 4.72 -12.61
N GLN A 92 8.69 4.50 -13.63
CA GLN A 92 7.53 5.35 -13.91
C GLN A 92 6.34 4.92 -13.05
N LEU A 93 5.81 5.84 -12.25
CA LEU A 93 4.56 5.68 -11.52
C LEU A 93 3.38 5.66 -12.50
N LEU A 94 2.58 4.58 -12.46
CA LEU A 94 1.42 4.40 -13.34
C LEU A 94 0.10 4.54 -12.59
N PHE A 95 0.02 4.00 -11.38
CA PHE A 95 -1.17 4.04 -10.53
C PHE A 95 -0.78 4.26 -9.07
N ILE A 96 -1.63 4.94 -8.31
CA ILE A 96 -1.42 5.22 -6.88
C ILE A 96 -2.76 5.30 -6.15
N ASN A 97 -2.79 5.00 -4.85
CA ASN A 97 -3.92 5.41 -4.01
C ASN A 97 -3.78 6.90 -3.66
N ASP A 98 -4.76 7.72 -4.02
CA ASP A 98 -4.81 9.15 -3.75
C ASP A 98 -5.43 9.49 -2.39
N THR A 99 -5.99 8.48 -1.71
CA THR A 99 -6.65 8.61 -0.41
C THR A 99 -5.80 8.02 0.70
N SER A 100 -5.83 8.65 1.88
CA SER A 100 -5.22 8.09 3.08
C SER A 100 -6.07 6.94 3.61
N ILE A 101 -5.48 5.74 3.68
CA ILE A 101 -6.18 4.53 4.07
C ILE A 101 -5.70 4.12 5.47
N PRO A 102 -6.53 4.16 6.52
CA PRO A 102 -6.13 3.74 7.85
C PRO A 102 -5.86 2.24 7.89
N LEU A 103 -4.92 1.83 8.74
CA LEU A 103 -4.59 0.42 8.92
C LEU A 103 -5.78 -0.36 9.52
N SER A 104 -6.19 -1.41 8.81
CA SER A 104 -7.16 -2.42 9.25
C SER A 104 -6.59 -3.81 8.99
N THR A 105 -7.10 -4.84 9.66
CA THR A 105 -6.70 -6.24 9.41
C THR A 105 -7.09 -6.72 8.01
N ASN A 106 -8.21 -6.20 7.50
CA ASN A 106 -8.68 -6.45 6.14
C ASN A 106 -9.09 -5.12 5.49
N VAL A 107 -8.46 -4.76 4.37
CA VAL A 107 -8.74 -3.50 3.68
C VAL A 107 -8.46 -3.60 2.18
N ASP A 108 -9.47 -3.24 1.40
CA ASP A 108 -9.33 -3.07 -0.03
C ASP A 108 -8.74 -1.68 -0.35
N ILE A 109 -7.82 -1.62 -1.31
CA ILE A 109 -7.16 -0.38 -1.73
C ILE A 109 -7.52 -0.12 -3.20
N GLU A 110 -8.16 1.02 -3.45
CA GLU A 110 -8.46 1.50 -4.80
C GLU A 110 -7.32 2.39 -5.31
N LEU A 111 -6.81 2.10 -6.51
CA LEU A 111 -5.80 2.89 -7.19
C LEU A 111 -6.40 3.71 -8.33
N VAL A 112 -5.91 4.93 -8.49
CA VAL A 112 -6.20 5.82 -9.62
C VAL A 112 -5.00 5.86 -10.56
N LYS A 113 -5.26 6.09 -11.84
CA LYS A 113 -4.20 6.29 -12.83
C LYS A 113 -3.53 7.64 -12.59
N VAL A 114 -2.20 7.69 -12.74
CA VAL A 114 -1.43 8.94 -12.75
C VAL A 114 -1.31 9.43 -14.20
N ASP A 115 -1.59 10.71 -14.42
CA ASP A 115 -1.49 11.40 -15.72
C ASP A 115 -0.07 11.90 -16.00
#